data_AF-A0A497JV11-F1
#
_entry.id   AF-A0A497JV11-F1
#
_cell.length_a   1.000
_cell.length_b   1.000
_cell.length_c   1.000
_cell.angle_alpha   90.00
_cell.angle_beta   90.00
_cell.angle_gamma   90.00
#
_symmetry.space_group_name_H-M   'P 1'
#
loop_
_entity.id
_entity.type
_entity.pdbx_description
1 polymer ?
#
loop_
_entity_poly.entity_id
_entity_poly.type
_entity_poly.pdbx_seq_one_letter_code
_entity_poly.pdbx_strand_id
1 'polypeptide(L)'
;MVYKKIITKVRRWFERMGLSDRRVIFKTGRYSRAITLPSKLKVGREASLAADRLILIDPRGEIPEEELLEFLETHIEPYLWTWLKRRQSNDE
;
A
#
# COMPACT_ATOMS: atom_id res chain seq x y z
N MET A 1 -3.16 20.67 -18.79
CA MET A 1 -1.68 20.45 -18.93
C MET A 1 -0.93 20.48 -17.59
N VAL A 2 -1.37 21.28 -16.60
CA VAL A 2 -0.74 21.38 -15.25
C VAL A 2 -0.84 20.07 -14.44
N TYR A 3 -2.00 19.40 -14.48
CA TYR A 3 -2.27 18.19 -13.69
C TYR A 3 -1.33 17.02 -14.04
N LYS A 4 -1.08 16.79 -15.34
CA LYS A 4 -0.13 15.77 -15.80
C LYS A 4 1.29 16.04 -15.27
N LYS A 5 1.77 17.29 -15.32
CA LYS A 5 3.11 17.65 -14.81
C LYS A 5 3.25 17.41 -13.31
N ILE A 6 2.20 17.67 -12.52
CA ILE A 6 2.19 17.43 -11.07
C ILE A 6 2.29 15.91 -10.78
N ILE A 7 1.46 15.10 -11.44
CA ILE A 7 1.49 13.64 -11.28
C ILE A 7 2.87 13.06 -11.64
N THR A 8 3.48 13.52 -12.75
CA THR A 8 4.81 13.05 -13.15
C THR A 8 5.87 13.44 -12.13
N LYS A 9 5.79 14.64 -11.54
CA LYS A 9 6.73 15.10 -10.50
C LYS A 9 6.59 14.28 -9.20
N VAL A 10 5.36 13.99 -8.78
CA VAL A 10 5.07 13.14 -7.61
C VAL A 10 5.63 11.74 -7.82
N ARG A 11 5.32 11.11 -8.96
CA ARG A 11 5.81 9.76 -9.27
C ARG A 11 7.33 9.66 -9.24
N ARG A 12 8.02 10.62 -9.86
CA ARG A 12 9.49 10.70 -9.87
C ARG A 12 10.09 10.89 -8.47
N TRP A 13 9.36 11.56 -7.57
CA TRP A 13 9.75 11.71 -6.17
C TRP A 13 9.58 10.39 -5.39
N PHE A 14 8.48 9.66 -5.59
CA PHE A 14 8.27 8.33 -4.99
C PHE A 14 9.33 7.32 -5.43
N GLU A 15 9.67 7.28 -6.72
CA GLU A 15 10.72 6.43 -7.28
C GLU A 15 12.09 6.77 -6.68
N ARG A 16 12.49 8.05 -6.65
CA ARG A 16 13.76 8.50 -6.07
C ARG A 16 13.87 8.20 -4.56
N MET A 17 12.74 8.08 -3.88
CA MET A 17 12.71 7.75 -2.46
C MET A 17 12.52 6.26 -2.17
N GLY A 18 12.36 5.42 -3.20
CA GLY A 18 12.11 3.98 -3.04
C GLY A 18 10.80 3.68 -2.30
N LEU A 19 9.82 4.60 -2.39
CA LEU A 19 8.50 4.45 -1.78
C LEU A 19 7.52 3.66 -2.67
N SER A 20 7.84 3.53 -3.96
CA SER A 20 7.11 2.68 -4.90
C SER A 20 8.12 1.77 -5.58
N ASP A 21 8.23 0.54 -5.08
CA ASP A 21 9.13 -0.49 -5.60
C ASP A 21 8.60 -1.89 -5.24
N ARG A 22 9.15 -2.93 -5.86
CA ARG A 22 8.89 -4.33 -5.48
C ARG A 22 9.92 -4.76 -4.44
N ARG A 23 9.46 -5.43 -3.38
CA ARG A 23 10.35 -5.95 -2.34
C ARG A 23 10.15 -7.43 -2.13
N VAL A 24 11.24 -8.08 -1.73
CA VAL A 24 11.24 -9.51 -1.42
C VAL A 24 10.45 -9.74 -0.13
N ILE A 25 9.60 -10.75 -0.16
CA ILE A 25 8.93 -11.29 1.03
C ILE A 25 9.76 -12.47 1.53
N PHE A 26 10.16 -12.47 2.79
CA PHE A 26 10.98 -13.52 3.40
C PHE A 26 10.31 -14.10 4.64
N LYS A 27 10.70 -15.32 5.01
CA LYS A 27 10.17 -16.00 6.19
C LYS A 27 10.82 -15.45 7.46
N THR A 28 10.01 -15.21 8.48
CA THR A 28 10.46 -14.79 9.83
C THR A 28 10.15 -15.87 10.87
N GLY A 29 9.04 -16.60 10.71
CA GLY A 29 8.67 -17.72 11.58
C GLY A 29 7.98 -18.85 10.82
N ARG A 30 7.38 -19.79 11.58
CA ARG A 30 6.69 -20.96 11.00
C ARG A 30 5.47 -20.59 10.15
N TYR A 31 4.74 -19.55 10.56
CA TYR A 31 3.50 -19.12 9.93
C TYR A 31 3.50 -17.64 9.50
N SER A 32 4.65 -16.96 9.57
CA SER A 32 4.76 -15.52 9.32
C SER A 32 5.77 -15.19 8.23
N ARG A 33 5.48 -14.11 7.52
CA ARG A 33 6.35 -13.52 6.51
C ARG A 33 6.60 -12.05 6.84
N ALA A 34 7.70 -11.51 6.36
CA ALA A 34 8.07 -10.12 6.52
C ALA A 34 8.43 -9.50 5.17
N ILE A 35 8.25 -8.19 5.11
CA ILE A 35 8.69 -7.31 4.03
C ILE A 35 9.52 -6.19 4.66
N THR A 36 10.60 -5.77 4.01
CA THR A 36 11.39 -4.65 4.51
C THR A 36 10.69 -3.33 4.20
N LEU A 37 10.50 -2.47 5.18
CA LEU A 37 9.98 -1.12 4.96
C LEU A 37 11.11 -0.20 4.44
N PRO A 38 10.80 0.76 3.54
CA PRO A 38 11.75 1.80 3.17
C PRO A 38 12.27 2.57 4.40
N SER A 39 13.59 2.77 4.51
CA SER A 39 14.22 3.45 5.64
C SER A 39 13.80 4.91 5.83
N LYS A 40 13.21 5.51 4.79
CA LYS A 40 12.70 6.88 4.82
C LYS A 40 11.28 6.98 5.38
N LEU A 41 10.58 5.87 5.60
CA LEU A 41 9.28 5.89 6.28
C LEU A 41 9.50 6.10 7.78
N LYS A 42 8.65 6.95 8.37
CA LYS A 42 8.53 7.03 9.83
C LYS A 42 7.83 5.78 10.33
N VAL A 43 8.43 5.11 11.30
CA VAL A 43 7.91 3.88 11.91
C VAL A 43 7.76 4.08 13.42
N GLY A 44 6.71 3.48 13.98
CA GLY A 44 6.46 3.41 15.42
C GLY A 44 7.15 2.20 16.05
N ARG A 45 6.87 1.97 17.33
CA ARG A 45 7.30 0.75 18.03
C ARG A 45 6.57 -0.49 17.50
N GLU A 46 5.28 -0.32 17.20
CA GLU A 46 4.38 -1.32 16.65
C GLU A 46 3.65 -0.71 15.45
N ALA A 47 3.17 -1.58 14.56
CA ALA A 47 2.43 -1.19 13.37
C ALA A 47 1.08 -1.89 13.39
N SER A 48 0.02 -1.14 13.07
CA SER A 48 -1.30 -1.69 12.88
C SER A 48 -1.46 -2.11 11.42
N LEU A 49 -2.18 -3.21 11.18
CA LEU A 49 -2.40 -3.72 9.83
C LEU A 49 -3.79 -4.34 9.67
N ALA A 50 -4.35 -4.18 8.49
CA ALA A 50 -5.52 -4.90 8.01
C ALA A 50 -5.16 -5.59 6.69
N ALA A 51 -5.60 -6.84 6.50
CA ALA A 51 -5.14 -7.68 5.40
C ALA A 51 -6.24 -8.58 4.84
N ASP A 52 -6.33 -8.61 3.51
CA ASP A 52 -6.95 -9.69 2.72
C ASP A 52 -6.09 -9.91 1.45
N ARG A 53 -6.60 -9.56 0.27
CA ARG A 53 -5.81 -9.55 -0.97
C ARG A 53 -4.75 -8.46 -0.98
N LEU A 54 -5.09 -7.30 -0.40
CA LEU A 54 -4.15 -6.22 -0.12
C LEU A 54 -3.89 -6.15 1.37
N ILE A 55 -2.73 -5.62 1.74
CA ILE A 55 -2.41 -5.28 3.12
C ILE A 55 -2.34 -3.77 3.21
N LEU A 56 -3.18 -3.19 4.06
CA LEU A 56 -3.06 -1.81 4.50
C LEU A 56 -2.29 -1.82 5.83
N ILE A 57 -1.18 -1.08 5.87
CA ILE A 57 -0.31 -1.00 7.05
C ILE A 57 -0.20 0.45 7.43
N ASP A 58 -0.43 0.75 8.71
CA ASP A 58 0.05 1.96 9.35
C ASP A 58 1.37 1.65 10.09
N PRO A 59 2.53 2.03 9.54
CA PRO A 59 3.82 1.74 10.16
C PRO A 59 4.03 2.43 11.52
N ARG A 60 3.15 3.37 11.91
CA ARG A 60 3.25 4.10 13.17
C ARG A 60 2.40 3.50 14.30
N GLY A 61 1.40 2.69 13.96
CA GLY A 61 0.45 2.14 14.93
C GLY A 61 -0.42 3.21 15.58
N GLU A 62 -0.68 4.30 14.87
CA GLU A 62 -1.54 5.41 15.31
C GLU A 62 -3.04 5.09 15.07
N ILE A 63 -3.33 4.20 14.11
CA ILE A 63 -4.70 3.80 13.74
C ILE A 63 -4.98 2.39 14.26
N PRO A 64 -6.11 2.15 14.98
CA PRO A 64 -6.51 0.80 15.40
C PRO A 64 -6.73 -0.15 14.21
N GLU A 65 -6.47 -1.45 14.41
CA GLU A 65 -6.62 -2.46 13.35
C GLU A 65 -8.06 -2.59 12.83
N GLU A 66 -9.07 -2.41 13.68
CA GLU A 66 -10.48 -2.48 13.27
C GLU A 66 -10.86 -1.31 12.36
N GLU A 67 -10.38 -0.10 12.65
CA GLU A 67 -10.60 1.08 11.82
C GLU A 67 -9.89 0.94 10.47
N LEU A 68 -8.67 0.36 10.47
CA LEU A 68 -7.96 0.06 9.22
C LEU A 68 -8.72 -0.97 8.38
N LEU A 69 -9.31 -1.98 9.01
CA LEU A 69 -10.10 -3.00 8.33
C LEU A 69 -11.37 -2.41 7.73
N GLU A 70 -12.15 -1.65 8.51
CA GLU A 70 -13.34 -0.96 8.02
C GLU A 70 -13.01 -0.05 6.83
N PHE A 71 -11.91 0.70 6.92
CA PHE A 71 -11.48 1.58 5.84
C PHE A 71 -11.05 0.80 4.59
N LEU A 72 -10.33 -0.31 4.77
CA LEU A 72 -9.92 -1.19 3.67
C LEU A 72 -11.15 -1.74 2.92
N GLU A 73 -12.11 -2.30 3.66
CA GLU A 73 -13.31 -2.94 3.10
C GLU A 73 -14.29 -1.92 2.50
N THR A 74 -14.47 -0.77 3.13
CA THR A 74 -15.49 0.22 2.72
C THR A 74 -15.02 1.09 1.56
N HIS A 75 -13.72 1.40 1.51
CA HIS A 75 -13.20 2.42 0.57
C HIS A 75 -12.18 1.89 -0.42
N ILE A 76 -11.18 1.14 0.04
CA ILE A 76 -10.05 0.76 -0.79
C ILE A 76 -10.40 -0.40 -1.72
N GLU A 77 -10.92 -1.50 -1.17
CA GLU A 77 -11.22 -2.69 -1.97
C GLU A 77 -12.29 -2.44 -3.05
N PRO A 78 -13.45 -1.81 -2.76
CA PRO A 78 -14.48 -1.60 -3.77
C PRO A 78 -13.97 -0.75 -4.95
N TYR A 79 -13.18 0.28 -4.64
CA TYR A 79 -12.58 1.13 -5.66
C TYR A 79 -11.52 0.38 -6.48
N LEU A 80 -10.65 -0.37 -5.82
CA LEU A 80 -9.63 -1.18 -6.47
C LEU A 80 -10.25 -2.18 -7.45
N TRP A 81 -11.26 -2.93 -7.01
CA TRP A 81 -11.93 -3.93 -7.83
C TRP A 81 -12.60 -3.32 -9.06
N THR A 82 -13.25 -2.17 -8.88
CA THR A 82 -13.84 -1.40 -9.99
C THR A 82 -12.77 -0.98 -10.99
N TRP A 83 -11.61 -0.50 -10.52
CA TRP A 83 -10.51 -0.09 -11.37
C TRP A 83 -9.86 -1.27 -12.11
N LEU A 84 -9.65 -2.40 -11.45
CA LEU A 84 -9.08 -3.62 -12.06
C LEU A 84 -9.99 -4.16 -13.18
N LYS A 85 -11.30 -4.24 -12.95
CA LYS A 85 -12.27 -4.69 -13.95
C LYS A 85 -12.25 -3.81 -15.21
N ARG A 86 -12.20 -2.48 -15.04
CA ARG A 86 -12.12 -1.53 -16.16
C ARG A 86 -10.85 -1.67 -16.99
N ARG A 87 -9.74 -2.09 -16.37
CA ARG A 87 -8.51 -2.34 -17.11
C ARG A 87 -8.61 -3.59 -17.97
N GLN A 88 -9.14 -4.67 -17.38
CA GLN A 88 -9.34 -5.93 -18.10
C GLN A 88 -10.29 -5.76 -19.29
N SER A 89 -11.36 -4.96 -19.16
CA SER A 89 -12.29 -4.69 -20.27
C SER A 89 -11.77 -3.77 -21.37
N ASN A 90 -10.67 -3.04 -21.13
CA ASN A 90 -10.06 -2.13 -22.11
C ASN A 90 -8.87 -2.77 -22.84
N ASP A 91 -8.44 -3.94 -22.38
CA ASP A 91 -7.36 -4.73 -22.98
C ASP A 91 -7.92 -5.89 -23.86
N GLU A 92 -9.25 -5.96 -24.03
CA GLU A 92 -10.01 -6.81 -24.99
C GLU A 92 -10.58 -5.95 -26.13
#